data_AF-A0A3B0U2R2-F1
#
_entry.id   AF-A0A3B0U2R2-F1
#
_cell.length_a   1.000
_cell.length_b   1.000
_cell.length_c   1.000
_cell.angle_alpha   90.00
_cell.angle_beta   90.00
_cell.angle_gamma   90.00
#
_symmetry.space_group_name_H-M   'P 1'
#
loop_
_entity.id
_entity.type
_entity.pdbx_description
1 polymer ?
#
loop_
_entity_poly.entity_id
_entity_poly.type
_entity_poly.pdbx_seq_one_letter_code
_entity_poly.pdbx_strand_id
1 'polypeptide(L)'
;ELKQQANSTQIFKGILDEKDRFSATMCNPPFYRSQQEAMEANARKLEGLGDRSNSKTRNFSGKQQELWYKGGEKAFVHTYLYESSMFKKQCFWYTTLVSKKENVQSMYDSLKKLGATEIKTIPMYQGNKVTRIIAWTFLSPKEQIAWNS
;
A
#
# COMPACT_ATOMS: atom_id res chain seq x y z
N GLU A 1 18.41 9.29 5.67
CA GLU A 1 18.99 7.97 6.00
C GLU A 1 18.19 6.89 5.27
N LEU A 2 18.83 5.77 4.92
CA LEU A 2 18.14 4.61 4.33
C LEU A 2 18.16 3.46 5.34
N LYS A 3 16.98 2.95 5.71
CA LYS A 3 16.82 1.79 6.59
C LYS A 3 16.36 0.59 5.76
N GLN A 4 17.04 -0.55 5.90
CA GLN A 4 16.66 -1.78 5.21
C GLN A 4 15.61 -2.54 6.02
N GLN A 5 14.54 -2.99 5.35
CA GLN A 5 13.57 -3.91 5.93
C GLN A 5 14.15 -5.33 6.01
N ALA A 6 14.42 -5.81 7.22
CA ALA A 6 14.97 -7.15 7.45
C ALA A 6 13.91 -8.26 7.35
N ASN A 7 12.66 -7.95 7.69
CA ASN A 7 11.54 -8.91 7.65
C ASN A 7 10.42 -8.39 6.75
N SER A 8 10.14 -9.08 5.65
CA SER A 8 9.11 -8.70 4.68
C SER A 8 7.67 -8.79 5.22
N THR A 9 7.45 -9.43 6.38
CA THR A 9 6.15 -9.45 7.04
C THR A 9 5.94 -8.25 7.97
N GLN A 10 6.94 -7.40 8.17
CA GLN A 10 6.91 -6.24 9.07
C GLN A 10 7.11 -4.97 8.27
N ILE A 11 6.06 -4.19 8.05
CA ILE A 11 6.11 -3.05 7.12
C ILE A 11 6.76 -1.81 7.76
N PHE A 12 6.39 -1.50 8.99
CA PHE A 12 6.91 -0.36 9.76
C PHE A 12 7.75 -0.78 10.94
N LYS A 13 7.45 -1.93 11.55
CA LYS A 13 8.22 -2.43 12.70
C LYS A 13 9.67 -2.68 12.29
N GLY A 14 10.61 -2.08 13.03
CA GLY A 14 12.04 -2.12 12.74
C GLY A 14 12.50 -1.11 11.68
N ILE A 15 11.57 -0.31 11.12
CA ILE A 15 11.86 0.82 10.24
C ILE A 15 11.56 2.15 10.93
N LEU A 16 10.36 2.27 11.51
CA LEU A 16 9.94 3.43 12.29
C LEU A 16 10.33 3.27 13.75
N ASP A 17 10.91 4.33 14.31
CA ASP A 17 11.28 4.47 15.71
C ASP A 17 10.46 5.59 16.38
N GLU A 18 10.46 5.67 17.71
CA GLU A 18 9.67 6.64 18.46
C GLU A 18 10.00 8.11 18.12
N LYS A 19 11.23 8.36 17.69
CA LYS A 19 11.76 9.69 17.33
C LYS A 19 11.45 10.10 15.90
N ASP A 20 11.00 9.15 15.07
CA ASP A 20 10.73 9.42 13.67
C ASP A 20 9.54 10.36 13.50
N ARG A 21 9.63 11.24 12.50
CA ARG A 21 8.60 12.24 12.23
C ARG A 21 8.50 12.50 10.72
N PHE A 22 7.55 11.87 10.07
CA PHE A 22 7.33 11.95 8.63
C PHE A 22 6.01 12.64 8.28
N SER A 23 6.01 13.45 7.22
CA SER A 23 4.78 14.07 6.72
C SER A 23 3.84 13.07 6.08
N ALA A 24 4.38 12.06 5.40
CA ALA A 24 3.57 11.02 4.79
C ALA A 24 4.34 9.70 4.59
N THR A 25 3.61 8.60 4.58
CA THR A 25 4.05 7.33 3.98
C THR A 25 3.33 7.14 2.65
N MET A 26 3.98 6.46 1.71
CA MET A 26 3.37 6.07 0.43
C MET A 26 3.51 4.57 0.22
N CYS A 27 2.46 3.93 -0.28
CA CYS A 27 2.46 2.51 -0.54
C CYS A 27 1.70 2.18 -1.83
N ASN A 28 2.28 1.30 -2.65
CA ASN A 28 1.59 0.62 -3.73
C ASN A 28 1.59 -0.89 -3.42
N PRO A 29 0.48 -1.44 -2.93
CA PRO A 29 0.45 -2.80 -2.41
C PRO A 29 0.60 -3.84 -3.53
N PRO A 30 1.17 -5.01 -3.24
CA PRO A 30 1.30 -6.10 -4.20
C PRO A 30 -0.08 -6.60 -4.64
N PHE A 31 -0.24 -6.87 -5.94
CA PHE A 31 -1.54 -7.15 -6.57
C PHE A 31 -1.96 -8.61 -6.50
N TYR A 32 -1.01 -9.55 -6.43
CA TYR A 32 -1.26 -10.99 -6.53
C TYR A 32 -1.12 -11.70 -5.17
N ARG A 33 -1.82 -12.83 -5.00
CA ARG A 33 -1.75 -13.67 -3.78
C ARG A 33 -0.57 -14.64 -3.76
N SER A 34 0.04 -14.90 -4.90
CA SER A 34 1.20 -15.79 -5.01
C SER A 34 2.05 -15.48 -6.24
N GLN A 35 3.28 -15.98 -6.23
CA GLN A 35 4.17 -15.95 -7.40
C GLN A 35 3.53 -16.64 -8.61
N GLN A 36 2.85 -17.78 -8.39
CA GLN A 36 2.17 -18.52 -9.45
C GLN A 36 1.07 -17.69 -10.11
N GLU A 37 0.22 -17.02 -9.34
CA GLU A 37 -0.82 -16.16 -9.89
C GLU A 37 -0.22 -14.98 -10.66
N ALA A 38 0.87 -14.40 -10.14
CA ALA A 38 1.59 -13.35 -10.86
C ALA A 38 2.14 -13.86 -12.20
N MET A 39 2.70 -15.07 -12.25
CA MET A 39 3.20 -15.70 -13.48
C MET A 39 2.07 -16.00 -14.48
N GLU A 40 0.96 -16.59 -14.04
CA GLU A 40 -0.19 -16.88 -14.88
C GLU A 40 -0.83 -15.61 -15.45
N ALA A 41 -0.95 -14.56 -14.65
CA ALA A 41 -1.44 -13.25 -15.10
C ALA A 41 -0.51 -12.62 -16.14
N ASN A 42 0.82 -12.81 -16.03
CA ASN A 42 1.75 -12.37 -17.06
C ASN A 42 1.56 -13.15 -18.36
N ALA A 43 1.44 -14.48 -18.29
CA ALA A 43 1.29 -15.34 -19.45
C ALA A 43 0.06 -14.93 -20.29
N ARG A 44 -1.10 -14.78 -19.65
CA ARG A 44 -2.34 -14.33 -20.31
C ARG A 44 -2.21 -12.93 -20.93
N LYS A 45 -1.46 -12.04 -20.29
CA LYS A 45 -1.28 -10.65 -20.76
C LYS A 45 -0.34 -10.57 -21.97
N LEU A 46 0.69 -11.42 -22.02
CA LEU A 46 1.58 -11.57 -23.18
C LEU A 46 0.81 -12.13 -24.38
N GLU A 47 -0.03 -13.15 -24.17
CA GLU A 47 -0.92 -13.69 -25.21
C GLU A 47 -1.87 -12.61 -25.76
N GLY A 48 -2.48 -11.79 -24.89
CA GLY A 48 -3.40 -10.73 -25.28
C GLY A 48 -2.76 -9.52 -25.98
N LEU A 49 -1.43 -9.35 -25.88
CA LEU A 49 -0.69 -8.28 -26.56
C LEU A 49 -0.20 -8.67 -27.97
N GLY A 50 -0.40 -9.93 -28.38
CA GLY A 50 0.02 -10.42 -29.70
C GLY A 50 1.53 -10.46 -29.92
N ASP A 51 2.33 -10.23 -28.87
CA ASP A 51 3.78 -10.13 -28.95
C ASP A 51 4.40 -11.53 -29.04
N ARG A 52 4.70 -11.96 -30.27
CA ARG A 52 5.46 -13.19 -30.58
C ARG A 52 6.97 -12.96 -30.53
N SER A 53 7.44 -11.77 -30.12
CA SER A 53 8.86 -11.54 -29.95
C SER A 53 9.35 -12.22 -28.68
N ASN A 54 10.43 -12.99 -28.79
CA ASN A 54 11.12 -13.68 -27.71
C ASN A 54 11.82 -12.70 -26.73
N SER A 55 11.28 -11.48 -26.54
CA SER A 55 11.81 -10.52 -25.59
C SER A 55 11.21 -10.83 -24.21
N LYS A 56 12.02 -11.49 -23.37
CA LYS A 56 11.74 -11.73 -21.94
C LYS A 56 11.73 -10.43 -21.11
N THR A 57 11.55 -9.27 -21.74
CA THR A 57 11.83 -7.95 -21.17
C THR A 57 10.54 -7.16 -21.04
N ARG A 58 10.10 -7.06 -19.79
CA ARG A 58 8.87 -6.44 -19.32
C ARG A 58 8.85 -4.92 -19.50
N ASN A 59 7.66 -4.37 -19.79
CA ASN A 59 7.25 -2.99 -19.46
C ASN A 59 6.73 -2.85 -18.01
N PHE A 60 6.81 -3.90 -17.19
CA PHE A 60 6.49 -3.92 -15.76
C PHE A 60 7.71 -4.49 -15.01
N SER A 61 8.76 -3.68 -14.89
CA SER A 61 10.09 -4.03 -14.40
C SER A 61 10.18 -4.26 -12.88
N GLY A 62 9.05 -4.34 -12.17
CA GLY A 62 9.06 -4.60 -10.73
C GLY A 62 9.71 -5.94 -10.39
N LYS A 63 10.52 -5.97 -9.32
CA LYS A 63 11.14 -7.21 -8.82
C LYS A 63 10.03 -8.23 -8.51
N GLN A 64 10.27 -9.52 -8.70
CA GLN A 64 9.22 -10.56 -8.51
C GLN A 64 8.52 -10.49 -7.14
N GLN A 65 9.19 -9.95 -6.12
CA GLN A 65 8.69 -9.75 -4.76
C GLN A 65 7.70 -8.57 -4.61
N GLU A 66 7.69 -7.61 -5.54
CA GLU A 66 6.76 -6.47 -5.52
C GLU A 66 5.36 -6.83 -6.04
N LEU A 67 5.21 -8.03 -6.59
CA LEU A 67 4.00 -8.42 -7.30
C LEU A 67 3.05 -9.24 -6.44
N TRP A 68 3.54 -9.93 -5.42
CA TRP A 68 2.69 -10.84 -4.63
C TRP A 68 2.95 -10.77 -3.14
N TYR A 69 1.91 -11.07 -2.38
CA TYR A 69 1.95 -11.22 -0.93
C TYR A 69 1.11 -12.40 -0.50
N LYS A 70 1.52 -13.13 0.54
CA LYS A 70 0.74 -14.25 1.05
C LYS A 70 -0.62 -13.74 1.55
N GLY A 71 -1.71 -14.15 0.90
CA GLY A 71 -3.06 -13.64 1.17
C GLY A 71 -3.47 -12.42 0.34
N GLY A 72 -2.61 -11.98 -0.59
CA GLY A 72 -2.87 -10.93 -1.59
C GLY A 72 -2.94 -9.52 -1.03
N GLU A 73 -3.40 -8.59 -1.88
CA GLU A 73 -3.55 -7.16 -1.58
C GLU A 73 -4.28 -6.91 -0.26
N LYS A 74 -5.36 -7.66 0.01
CA LYS A 74 -6.14 -7.51 1.25
C LYS A 74 -5.31 -7.81 2.50
N ALA A 75 -4.59 -8.94 2.54
CA ALA A 75 -3.79 -9.30 3.71
C ALA A 75 -2.64 -8.31 3.94
N PHE A 76 -2.00 -7.86 2.85
CA PHE A 76 -0.95 -6.85 2.91
C PHE A 76 -1.49 -5.53 3.48
N VAL A 77 -2.58 -5.02 2.91
CA VAL A 77 -3.19 -3.74 3.33
C VAL A 77 -3.63 -3.81 4.79
N HIS A 78 -4.24 -4.90 5.24
CA HIS A 78 -4.64 -5.04 6.65
C HIS A 78 -3.44 -5.05 7.60
N THR A 79 -2.32 -5.68 7.22
CA THR A 79 -1.07 -5.62 7.97
C THR A 79 -0.54 -4.18 8.04
N TYR A 80 -0.59 -3.47 6.91
CA TYR A 80 -0.18 -2.07 6.82
C TYR A 80 -1.01 -1.15 7.72
N LEU A 81 -2.34 -1.32 7.72
CA LEU A 81 -3.24 -0.58 8.61
C LEU A 81 -2.91 -0.86 10.08
N TYR A 82 -2.75 -2.14 10.44
CA TYR A 82 -2.46 -2.55 11.80
C TYR A 82 -1.13 -1.99 12.30
N GLU A 83 -0.05 -2.12 11.53
CA GLU A 83 1.25 -1.56 11.93
C GLU A 83 1.23 -0.03 11.99
N SER A 84 0.53 0.67 11.09
CA SER A 84 0.38 2.13 11.19
C SER A 84 -0.25 2.57 12.52
N SER A 85 -1.12 1.75 13.09
CA SER A 85 -1.76 2.01 14.39
C SER A 85 -0.82 1.82 15.58
N MET A 86 0.33 1.17 15.38
CA MET A 86 1.40 1.11 16.40
C MET A 86 2.24 2.38 16.41
N PHE A 87 2.28 3.11 15.28
CA PHE A 87 3.13 4.28 15.06
C PHE A 87 2.30 5.55 14.85
N LYS A 88 1.24 5.73 15.65
CA LYS A 88 0.20 6.74 15.43
C LYS A 88 0.70 8.17 15.26
N LYS A 89 1.84 8.51 15.90
CA LYS A 89 2.37 9.88 15.96
C LYS A 89 3.68 10.06 15.19
N GLN A 90 4.20 9.00 14.57
CA GLN A 90 5.45 9.04 13.80
C GLN A 90 5.22 9.56 12.37
N CYS A 91 3.99 9.44 11.85
CA CYS A 91 3.62 9.94 10.53
C CYS A 91 2.34 10.77 10.62
N PHE A 92 2.29 11.90 9.92
CA PHE A 92 1.04 12.66 9.80
C PHE A 92 0.05 11.87 8.95
N TRP A 93 0.40 11.57 7.70
CA TRP A 93 -0.46 10.79 6.80
C TRP A 93 0.13 9.43 6.51
N TYR A 94 -0.66 8.39 6.74
CA TYR A 94 -0.42 7.08 6.15
C TYR A 94 -1.20 6.98 4.84
N THR A 95 -0.59 6.49 3.76
CA THR A 95 -1.28 6.37 2.48
C THR A 95 -1.01 5.06 1.75
N THR A 96 -2.00 4.58 1.00
CA THR A 96 -1.83 3.46 0.07
C THR A 96 -2.70 3.61 -1.17
N LEU A 97 -2.18 3.18 -2.31
CA LEU A 97 -2.95 3.01 -3.54
C LEU A 97 -3.84 1.76 -3.42
N VAL A 98 -5.08 1.85 -3.87
CA VAL A 98 -6.04 0.73 -3.87
C VAL A 98 -6.76 0.68 -5.21
N SER A 99 -6.75 -0.49 -5.84
CA SER A 99 -7.38 -0.67 -7.16
C SER A 99 -8.80 -1.26 -7.07
N LYS A 100 -9.07 -2.07 -6.04
CA LYS A 100 -10.34 -2.79 -5.88
C LYS A 100 -11.25 -2.07 -4.87
N LYS A 101 -12.51 -1.81 -5.25
CA LYS A 101 -13.47 -1.09 -4.40
C LYS A 101 -13.81 -1.87 -3.13
N GLU A 102 -13.80 -3.20 -3.22
CA GLU A 102 -14.09 -4.11 -2.10
C GLU A 102 -13.04 -3.98 -0.99
N ASN A 103 -11.78 -3.75 -1.36
CA ASN A 103 -10.69 -3.53 -0.41
C ASN A 103 -10.89 -2.22 0.36
N VAL A 104 -11.34 -1.15 -0.32
CA VAL A 104 -11.58 0.17 0.31
C VAL A 104 -12.61 0.07 1.43
N GLN A 105 -13.73 -0.64 1.20
CA GLN A 105 -14.75 -0.79 2.23
C GLN A 105 -14.21 -1.50 3.48
N SER A 106 -13.46 -2.59 3.27
CA SER A 106 -12.83 -3.34 4.36
C SER A 106 -11.77 -2.52 5.12
N MET A 107 -11.11 -1.57 4.45
CA MET A 107 -10.16 -0.67 5.09
C MET A 107 -10.85 0.32 6.02
N TYR A 108 -11.96 0.94 5.62
CA TYR A 108 -12.69 1.89 6.47
C TYR A 108 -13.10 1.25 7.80
N ASP A 109 -13.66 0.04 7.75
CA ASP A 109 -14.08 -0.68 8.96
C ASP A 109 -12.90 -0.94 9.90
N SER A 110 -11.73 -1.26 9.34
CA SER A 110 -10.51 -1.54 10.09
C SER A 110 -9.91 -0.27 10.67
N LEU A 111 -9.79 0.79 9.88
CA LEU A 111 -9.28 2.08 10.30
C LEU A 111 -10.12 2.69 11.43
N LYS A 112 -11.44 2.57 11.35
CA LYS A 112 -12.35 2.99 12.42
C LYS A 112 -12.08 2.23 13.72
N LYS A 113 -11.90 0.91 13.65
CA LYS A 113 -11.55 0.08 14.82
C LYS A 113 -10.18 0.39 15.40
N LEU A 114 -9.21 0.73 14.56
CA LEU A 114 -7.84 1.08 14.97
C LEU A 114 -7.73 2.52 15.53
N GLY A 115 -8.80 3.31 15.41
CA GLY A 115 -8.90 4.66 15.95
C GLY A 115 -8.28 5.73 15.06
N ALA A 116 -8.35 5.57 13.74
CA ALA A 116 -8.03 6.66 12.82
C ALA A 116 -8.98 7.84 13.08
N THR A 117 -8.43 9.03 13.19
CA THR A 117 -9.17 10.26 13.50
C THR A 117 -9.73 10.91 12.25
N GLU A 118 -9.08 10.69 11.10
CA GLU A 118 -9.50 11.18 9.81
C GLU A 118 -9.06 10.21 8.71
N ILE A 119 -9.95 9.98 7.74
CA ILE A 119 -9.70 9.12 6.58
C ILE A 119 -10.16 9.88 5.33
N LYS A 120 -9.28 9.97 4.34
CA LYS A 120 -9.53 10.59 3.03
C LYS A 120 -9.43 9.55 1.92
N THR A 121 -10.20 9.78 0.87
CA THR A 121 -10.16 8.95 -0.33
C THR A 121 -10.10 9.85 -1.55
N ILE A 122 -9.00 9.74 -2.28
CA ILE A 122 -8.69 10.58 -3.42
C ILE A 122 -8.80 9.68 -4.66
N PRO A 123 -9.84 9.87 -5.50
CA PRO A 123 -9.96 9.10 -6.73
C PRO A 123 -8.88 9.52 -7.74
N MET A 124 -8.30 8.53 -8.41
CA MET A 124 -7.33 8.72 -9.49
C MET A 124 -7.87 8.09 -10.77
N TYR A 125 -7.98 8.90 -11.82
CA TYR A 125 -8.48 8.50 -13.12
C TYR A 125 -7.33 8.52 -14.13
N GLN A 126 -7.02 7.38 -14.73
CA GLN A 126 -6.04 7.29 -15.82
C GLN A 126 -6.57 6.40 -16.92
N GLY A 127 -7.12 7.03 -17.97
CA GLY A 127 -7.88 6.33 -19.01
C GLY A 127 -9.01 5.51 -18.40
N ASN A 128 -9.09 4.22 -18.74
CA ASN A 128 -10.12 3.31 -18.25
C ASN A 128 -9.85 2.74 -16.86
N LYS A 129 -8.72 3.08 -16.22
CA LYS A 129 -8.37 2.60 -14.89
C LYS A 129 -8.74 3.64 -13.84
N VAL A 130 -9.51 3.20 -12.85
CA VAL A 130 -9.86 4.01 -11.67
C VAL A 130 -9.21 3.41 -10.44
N THR A 131 -8.16 4.06 -9.95
CA THR A 131 -7.51 3.73 -8.68
C THR A 131 -7.86 4.78 -7.62
N ARG A 132 -7.52 4.53 -6.36
CA ARG A 132 -7.80 5.46 -5.25
C ARG A 132 -6.61 5.50 -4.33
N ILE A 133 -6.24 6.68 -3.87
CA ILE A 133 -5.37 6.81 -2.71
C ILE A 133 -6.27 6.86 -1.49
N ILE A 134 -6.04 5.93 -0.56
CA ILE A 134 -6.63 5.99 0.78
C ILE A 134 -5.56 6.59 1.69
N ALA A 135 -5.90 7.69 2.35
CA ALA A 135 -5.02 8.38 3.30
C ALA A 135 -5.70 8.42 4.66
N TRP A 136 -4.96 8.19 5.75
CA TRP A 136 -5.49 8.30 7.11
C TRP A 136 -4.46 8.87 8.06
N THR A 137 -4.96 9.44 9.15
CA THR A 137 -4.15 9.89 10.27
C THR A 137 -4.76 9.42 11.58
N PHE A 138 -3.90 9.31 12.60
CA PHE A 138 -4.30 9.07 13.98
C PHE A 138 -4.16 10.32 14.85
N LEU A 139 -3.64 11.42 14.28
CA LEU A 139 -3.47 12.68 14.97
C LEU A 139 -4.84 13.34 15.19
N SER A 140 -5.11 13.76 16.43
CA SER A 140 -6.25 14.61 16.73
C SER A 140 -6.13 15.97 16.01
N PRO A 141 -7.22 16.71 15.81
CA PRO A 141 -7.17 18.04 15.18
C PRO A 141 -6.16 19.00 15.83
N LYS A 142 -6.02 18.94 17.17
CA LYS A 142 -5.02 19.74 17.90
C LYS A 142 -3.59 19.34 17.55
N GLU A 143 -3.31 18.05 17.49
CA GLU A 143 -1.99 17.52 17.11
C GLU A 143 -1.65 17.84 15.65
N GLN A 144 -2.64 17.83 14.75
CA GLN A 144 -2.44 18.23 13.36
C GLN A 144 -2.03 19.70 13.21
N ILE A 145 -2.65 20.61 13.98
CA ILE A 145 -2.28 22.03 14.00
C ILE A 145 -0.85 22.20 14.55
N ALA A 146 -0.57 21.57 15.70
CA ALA A 146 0.75 21.60 16.32
C ALA A 146 1.84 20.98 15.44
N TRP A 147 1.49 20.09 14.51
CA TRP A 147 2.48 19.47 13.63
C TRP A 147 3.09 20.46 12.62
N ASN A 148 2.31 21.40 12.14
CA ASN A 148 2.73 22.38 11.13
C ASN A 148 3.12 23.74 11.73
N SER A 149 3.05 23.86 13.06
CA SER A 149 3.54 25.00 13.83
C SER A 149 5.03 24.84 14.09
#